data_AF-A0A3Q3N957-F1
#
_entry.id   AF-A0A3Q3N957-F1
#
_cell.length_a   1.000
_cell.length_b   1.000
_cell.length_c   1.000
_cell.angle_alpha   90.00
_cell.angle_beta   90.00
_cell.angle_gamma   90.00
#
_symmetry.space_group_name_H-M   'P 1'
#
loop_
_entity.id
_entity.type
_entity.pdbx_description
1 polymer ?
#
loop_
_entity_poly.entity_id
_entity_poly.type
_entity_poly.pdbx_seq_one_letter_code
_entity_poly.pdbx_strand_id
1 'polypeptide(L)'
;MNVTLAVKQYISKMIENSGPGMKVLLMDRETENVEHLIQELRRPKYSVYFIYFSNVISKSEIKALAEADEQEVVAEVQEFYGDFIAVNPHLFSLNLQGVSRGRSWEPSMLSRCTQGLTSVLLALKKCPMIRYQLSSDMSKRLAESVKQIITKEYELFDFRKTEVPPLLLILDRSDDAITPLLNQWTYQAMVHELLGLNNNRIDLSRVPGINKDLREVVLSAENDEFYANNLYLNFGEIGTNIKNLMEDFQKKRPKGQQKLESITDMKAFVDNYPQFKKMSGTVSKHVTVVGELSRLVSERQLMEVSEVEQELACQNDHSSAQQSVRRLLQNPRLSELDAVRLVMLYALRYERHSSSILPSLMDELSRKGVSERHRRVMSVVEYGGKRVRGSDLITPTDAVAITKQFFKGLKGVENVYTQHQPLLHDTLDQLIKGRLKDSQFPYLGPSSLRDRPQDIIVFMIGGAMYEEALTVYNLNRSTPGVRIVLGGSSIHNTKSFLEEVMSATSHSSDRPQGSGRHFNRR
;
A
#
# COMPACT_ATOMS: atom_id res chain seq x y z
N MET A 1 16.20 0.53 -10.75
CA MET A 1 15.17 -0.40 -10.27
C MET A 1 13.86 0.35 -10.30
N ASN A 2 12.93 -0.01 -11.18
CA ASN A 2 11.66 0.70 -11.40
C ASN A 2 10.61 -0.33 -11.88
N VAL A 3 9.61 -0.61 -11.05
CA VAL A 3 8.62 -1.66 -11.34
C VAL A 3 7.66 -1.26 -12.46
N THR A 4 7.30 0.02 -12.55
CA THR A 4 6.40 0.52 -13.60
C THR A 4 7.07 0.47 -14.96
N LEU A 5 8.36 0.82 -15.03
CA LEU A 5 9.14 0.70 -16.27
C LEU A 5 9.29 -0.76 -16.71
N ALA A 6 9.52 -1.68 -15.76
CA ALA A 6 9.64 -3.11 -16.06
C ALA A 6 8.34 -3.64 -16.71
N VAL A 7 7.19 -3.35 -16.11
CA VAL A 7 5.87 -3.75 -16.66
C VAL A 7 5.62 -3.11 -18.03
N LYS A 8 5.93 -1.82 -18.20
CA LYS A 8 5.78 -1.14 -19.49
C LYS A 8 6.60 -1.79 -20.61
N GLN A 9 7.85 -2.13 -20.33
CA GLN A 9 8.71 -2.80 -21.30
C GLN A 9 8.14 -4.15 -21.74
N TYR A 10 7.57 -4.91 -20.82
CA TYR A 10 6.89 -6.17 -21.15
C TYR A 10 5.66 -5.96 -22.01
N ILE A 11 4.76 -5.04 -21.62
CA ILE A 11 3.55 -4.74 -22.39
C ILE A 11 3.91 -4.25 -23.80
N SER A 12 4.87 -3.33 -23.92
CA SER A 12 5.34 -2.86 -25.23
C SER A 12 5.89 -4.00 -26.08
N LYS A 13 6.62 -4.95 -25.47
CA LYS A 13 7.16 -6.10 -26.20
C LYS A 13 6.07 -7.07 -26.67
N MET A 14 5.06 -7.33 -25.83
CA MET A 14 3.90 -8.14 -26.22
C MET A 14 3.16 -7.53 -27.42
N ILE A 15 2.93 -6.21 -27.39
CA ILE A 15 2.26 -5.47 -28.46
C ILE A 15 3.07 -5.50 -29.76
N GLU A 16 4.40 -5.33 -29.66
CA GLU A 16 5.32 -5.41 -30.80
C GLU A 16 5.28 -6.80 -31.45
N ASN A 17 5.35 -7.87 -30.64
CA ASN A 17 5.35 -9.25 -31.13
C ASN A 17 4.01 -9.63 -31.77
N SER A 18 2.88 -9.22 -31.19
CA SER A 18 1.56 -9.60 -31.70
C SER A 18 1.18 -8.91 -33.02
N GLY A 19 1.74 -7.74 -33.31
CA GLY A 19 1.39 -6.95 -34.49
C GLY A 19 -0.02 -6.31 -34.43
N PRO A 20 -0.34 -5.37 -35.35
CA PRO A 20 -1.62 -4.69 -35.39
C PRO A 20 -2.77 -5.60 -35.88
N GLY A 21 -3.91 -5.58 -35.18
CA GLY A 21 -5.13 -6.31 -35.57
C GLY A 21 -5.31 -7.71 -34.96
N MET A 22 -4.32 -8.21 -34.22
CA MET A 22 -4.37 -9.50 -33.52
C MET A 22 -4.80 -9.31 -32.04
N LYS A 23 -5.48 -10.29 -31.45
CA LYS A 23 -5.86 -10.25 -30.03
C LYS A 23 -4.82 -10.97 -29.16
N VAL A 24 -4.31 -10.23 -28.17
CA VAL A 24 -3.42 -10.70 -27.10
C VAL A 24 -4.27 -11.22 -25.93
N LEU A 25 -4.10 -12.48 -25.54
CA LEU A 25 -4.66 -13.02 -24.31
C LEU A 25 -3.59 -12.95 -23.22
N LEU A 26 -3.80 -12.10 -22.22
CA LEU A 26 -2.94 -11.96 -21.06
C LEU A 26 -3.63 -12.66 -19.88
N MET A 27 -3.10 -13.80 -19.46
CA MET A 27 -3.73 -14.62 -18.43
C MET A 27 -2.98 -14.49 -17.12
N ASP A 28 -3.69 -14.14 -16.04
CA ASP A 28 -3.23 -14.42 -14.67
C ASP A 28 -3.77 -15.77 -14.21
N ARG A 29 -3.12 -16.37 -13.20
CA ARG A 29 -3.44 -17.72 -12.74
C ARG A 29 -4.73 -17.82 -11.91
N GLU A 30 -5.18 -16.72 -11.31
CA GLU A 30 -6.36 -16.67 -10.42
C GLU A 30 -7.65 -16.34 -11.17
N THR A 31 -7.56 -15.69 -12.33
CA THR A 31 -8.65 -15.49 -13.29
C THR A 31 -8.68 -16.62 -14.32
N GLU A 32 -9.20 -17.76 -13.87
CA GLU A 32 -9.84 -18.75 -14.76
C GLU A 32 -8.91 -19.43 -15.78
N ASN A 33 -8.12 -20.36 -15.22
CA ASN A 33 -7.76 -21.70 -15.70
C ASN A 33 -7.26 -21.86 -17.15
N VAL A 34 -6.07 -22.46 -17.26
CA VAL A 34 -5.61 -23.21 -18.45
C VAL A 34 -6.75 -24.05 -19.05
N GLU A 35 -7.69 -24.56 -18.24
CA GLU A 35 -8.91 -25.25 -18.69
C GLU A 35 -9.85 -24.41 -19.57
N HIS A 36 -10.06 -23.11 -19.29
CA HIS A 36 -10.86 -22.25 -20.16
C HIS A 36 -10.15 -21.98 -21.47
N LEU A 37 -8.84 -21.82 -21.44
CA LEU A 37 -8.05 -21.70 -22.66
C LEU A 37 -8.08 -23.01 -23.46
N ILE A 38 -8.01 -24.17 -22.82
CA ILE A 38 -8.23 -25.48 -23.45
C ILE A 38 -9.63 -25.54 -24.10
N GLN A 39 -10.68 -25.07 -23.42
CA GLN A 39 -12.02 -25.02 -24.00
C GLN A 39 -12.11 -24.07 -25.20
N GLU A 40 -11.43 -22.92 -25.14
CA GLU A 40 -11.35 -21.97 -26.25
C GLU A 40 -10.60 -22.57 -27.45
N LEU A 41 -9.45 -23.23 -27.23
CA LEU A 41 -8.65 -23.83 -28.31
C LEU A 41 -9.34 -25.01 -28.99
N ARG A 42 -10.18 -25.76 -28.28
CA ARG A 42 -11.04 -26.80 -28.87
C ARG A 42 -12.10 -26.23 -29.82
N ARG A 43 -12.51 -24.98 -29.62
CA ARG A 43 -13.55 -24.29 -30.43
C ARG A 43 -13.15 -22.82 -30.61
N PRO A 44 -12.07 -22.55 -31.37
CA PRO A 44 -11.47 -21.23 -31.41
C PRO A 44 -12.40 -20.24 -32.07
N LYS A 45 -12.57 -19.09 -31.43
CA LYS A 45 -13.35 -17.96 -31.95
C LYS A 45 -12.53 -17.03 -32.84
N TYR A 46 -11.21 -17.14 -32.78
CA TYR A 46 -10.27 -16.33 -33.54
C TYR A 46 -9.40 -17.22 -34.44
N SER A 47 -8.84 -16.62 -35.49
CA SER A 47 -8.00 -17.34 -36.44
C SER A 47 -6.58 -17.61 -35.93
N VAL A 48 -6.08 -16.77 -35.02
CA VAL A 48 -4.71 -16.84 -34.48
C VAL A 48 -4.71 -16.39 -33.02
N TYR A 49 -3.95 -17.08 -32.17
CA TYR A 49 -3.76 -16.79 -30.76
C TYR A 49 -2.29 -16.56 -30.41
N PHE A 50 -2.04 -15.49 -29.67
CA PHE A 50 -0.79 -15.24 -28.95
C PHE A 50 -1.11 -15.34 -27.45
N ILE A 51 -0.53 -16.34 -26.79
CA ILE A 51 -0.83 -16.69 -25.40
C ILE A 51 0.32 -16.22 -24.52
N TYR A 52 0.03 -15.31 -23.60
CA TYR A 52 0.99 -14.77 -22.65
C TYR A 52 0.57 -15.08 -21.21
N PHE A 53 1.42 -15.80 -20.48
CA PHE A 53 1.22 -16.13 -19.07
C PHE A 53 1.92 -15.13 -18.17
N SER A 54 1.27 -14.69 -17.09
CA SER A 54 1.87 -13.74 -16.13
C SER A 54 2.97 -14.35 -15.26
N ASN A 55 3.11 -15.69 -15.26
CA ASN A 55 4.05 -16.44 -14.42
C ASN A 55 4.48 -17.75 -15.11
N VAL A 56 5.34 -18.53 -14.46
CA VAL A 56 5.81 -19.83 -14.95
C VAL A 56 4.66 -20.81 -15.12
N ILE A 57 4.57 -21.48 -16.27
CA ILE A 57 3.59 -22.52 -16.58
C ILE A 57 4.23 -23.91 -16.51
N SER A 58 3.49 -24.91 -16.01
CA SER A 58 4.02 -26.28 -15.96
C SER A 58 4.05 -26.94 -17.33
N LYS A 59 5.01 -27.85 -17.54
CA LYS A 59 5.10 -28.65 -18.79
C LYS A 59 3.82 -29.46 -19.06
N SER A 60 3.13 -29.91 -18.00
CA SER A 60 1.83 -30.60 -18.12
C SER A 60 0.73 -29.68 -18.66
N GLU A 61 0.68 -28.43 -18.20
CA GLU A 61 -0.30 -27.44 -18.69
C GLU A 61 0.00 -27.06 -20.15
N ILE A 62 1.27 -26.87 -20.52
CA ILE A 62 1.67 -26.66 -21.93
C ILE A 62 1.23 -27.83 -22.80
N LYS A 63 1.47 -29.07 -22.36
CA LYS A 63 1.06 -30.26 -23.10
C LYS A 63 -0.45 -30.31 -23.29
N ALA A 64 -1.22 -30.01 -22.24
CA ALA A 64 -2.68 -29.98 -22.31
C ALA A 64 -3.21 -28.91 -23.28
N LEU A 65 -2.55 -27.75 -23.37
CA LEU A 65 -2.86 -26.72 -24.37
C LEU A 65 -2.56 -27.18 -25.79
N ALA A 66 -1.39 -27.81 -26.00
CA ALA A 66 -1.02 -28.35 -27.30
C ALA A 66 -1.98 -29.46 -27.77
N GLU A 67 -2.42 -30.34 -26.86
CA GLU A 67 -3.44 -31.35 -27.15
C GLU A 67 -4.82 -30.75 -27.47
N ALA A 68 -5.11 -29.53 -26.99
CA ALA A 68 -6.37 -28.85 -27.23
C ALA A 68 -6.40 -28.04 -28.54
N ASP A 69 -5.24 -27.66 -29.08
CA ASP A 69 -5.10 -26.87 -30.31
C ASP A 69 -5.16 -27.73 -31.57
N GLU A 70 -6.28 -28.45 -31.76
CA GLU A 70 -6.49 -29.32 -32.93
C GLU A 70 -6.51 -28.56 -34.26
N GLN A 71 -6.72 -27.24 -34.21
CA GLN A 71 -6.86 -26.37 -35.38
C GLN A 71 -5.58 -25.56 -35.67
N GLU A 72 -4.51 -25.80 -34.91
CA GLU A 72 -3.19 -25.16 -35.04
C GLU A 72 -3.27 -23.62 -35.09
N VAL A 73 -4.13 -23.05 -34.23
CA VAL A 73 -4.38 -21.60 -34.20
C VAL A 73 -3.43 -20.86 -33.25
N VAL A 74 -2.66 -21.57 -32.41
CA VAL A 74 -1.68 -20.94 -31.51
C VAL A 74 -0.38 -20.63 -32.25
N ALA A 75 -0.07 -19.34 -32.38
CA ALA A 75 1.16 -18.89 -33.02
C ALA A 75 2.34 -18.77 -32.04
N GLU A 76 2.06 -18.38 -30.79
CA GLU A 76 3.10 -18.07 -29.81
C GLU A 76 2.59 -18.35 -28.39
N VAL A 77 3.47 -18.94 -27.57
CA VAL A 77 3.28 -19.10 -26.12
C VAL A 77 4.51 -18.53 -25.42
N GLN A 78 4.33 -17.54 -24.56
CA GLN A 78 5.42 -16.92 -23.81
C GLN A 78 5.03 -16.63 -22.37
N GLU A 79 6.04 -16.68 -21.50
CA GLU A 79 5.93 -16.26 -20.10
C GLU A 79 6.40 -14.81 -19.96
N PHE A 80 5.57 -13.99 -19.34
CA PHE A 80 5.85 -12.61 -19.02
C PHE A 80 5.63 -12.40 -17.53
N TYR A 81 6.70 -12.19 -16.78
CA TYR A 81 6.67 -12.09 -15.32
C TYR A 81 6.09 -10.76 -14.82
N GLY A 82 4.82 -10.49 -15.12
CA GLY A 82 4.05 -9.31 -14.72
C GLY A 82 2.94 -9.60 -13.69
N ASP A 83 3.11 -10.62 -12.85
CA ASP A 83 2.12 -11.07 -11.87
C ASP A 83 2.08 -10.21 -10.58
N PHE A 84 1.99 -8.90 -10.77
CA PHE A 84 1.89 -7.89 -9.71
C PHE A 84 1.38 -6.56 -10.27
N ILE A 85 0.86 -5.70 -9.39
CA ILE A 85 0.40 -4.35 -9.74
C ILE A 85 1.51 -3.35 -9.45
N ALA A 86 2.06 -2.72 -10.48
CA ALA A 86 2.99 -1.60 -10.34
C ALA A 86 2.23 -0.30 -10.05
N VAL A 87 2.31 0.19 -8.81
CA VAL A 87 1.55 1.37 -8.36
C VAL A 87 2.35 2.65 -8.62
N ASN A 88 3.58 2.70 -8.11
CA ASN A 88 4.55 3.76 -8.36
C ASN A 88 5.88 3.12 -8.77
N PRO A 89 6.86 3.87 -9.31
CA PRO A 89 8.17 3.32 -9.67
C PRO A 89 8.88 2.50 -8.58
N HIS A 90 8.61 2.83 -7.31
CA HIS A 90 9.19 2.22 -6.12
C HIS A 90 8.16 1.48 -5.25
N LEU A 91 6.93 1.25 -5.75
CA LEU A 91 5.84 0.61 -5.01
C LEU A 91 5.07 -0.38 -5.88
N PHE A 92 4.93 -1.62 -5.41
CA PHE A 92 4.05 -2.62 -6.02
C PHE A 92 3.10 -3.27 -5.00
N SER A 93 2.07 -3.95 -5.49
CA SER A 93 1.11 -4.72 -4.69
C SER A 93 0.83 -6.05 -5.39
N LEU A 94 0.64 -7.12 -4.61
CA LEU A 94 0.12 -8.39 -5.15
C LEU A 94 -1.43 -8.41 -5.17
N ASN A 95 -2.09 -7.42 -4.59
CA ASN A 95 -3.54 -7.32 -4.45
C ASN A 95 -4.18 -8.51 -3.71
N LEU A 96 -3.50 -8.98 -2.67
CA LEU A 96 -3.85 -10.12 -1.85
C LEU A 96 -4.23 -9.66 -0.44
N GLN A 97 -5.45 -9.97 -0.03
CA GLN A 97 -5.96 -9.74 1.33
C GLN A 97 -6.23 -11.07 2.02
N GLY A 98 -6.24 -11.08 3.35
CA GLY A 98 -6.44 -12.28 4.16
C GLY A 98 -5.31 -13.29 3.98
N VAL A 99 -4.05 -12.82 3.92
CA VAL A 99 -2.90 -13.71 3.72
C VAL A 99 -2.63 -14.61 4.93
N SER A 100 -3.17 -14.23 6.09
CA SER A 100 -3.04 -14.95 7.33
C SER A 100 -4.38 -15.29 7.98
N ARG A 101 -4.38 -16.43 8.67
CA ARG A 101 -5.44 -16.87 9.60
C ARG A 101 -4.81 -17.59 10.79
N GLY A 102 -5.26 -17.30 12.00
CA GLY A 102 -4.62 -17.79 13.22
C GLY A 102 -3.12 -17.52 13.26
N ARG A 103 -2.69 -16.36 12.74
CA ARG A 103 -1.29 -15.93 12.63
C ARG A 103 -0.38 -16.89 11.84
N SER A 104 -0.96 -17.68 10.95
CA SER A 104 -0.26 -18.56 10.02
C SER A 104 -0.69 -18.25 8.59
N TRP A 105 0.14 -18.61 7.62
CA TRP A 105 -0.23 -18.54 6.20
C TRP A 105 -1.53 -19.30 5.93
N GLU A 106 -2.48 -18.64 5.28
CA GLU A 106 -3.53 -19.38 4.60
C GLU A 106 -2.89 -20.20 3.46
N PRO A 107 -3.19 -21.51 3.31
CA PRO A 107 -2.38 -22.42 2.48
C PRO A 107 -2.16 -21.97 1.03
N SER A 108 -3.19 -21.43 0.36
CA SER A 108 -3.08 -20.93 -1.02
C SER A 108 -2.26 -19.65 -1.12
N MET A 109 -2.27 -18.81 -0.08
CA MET A 109 -1.72 -17.47 -0.09
C MET A 109 -0.19 -17.46 -0.05
N LEU A 110 0.45 -18.42 0.65
CA LEU A 110 1.91 -18.56 0.61
C LEU A 110 2.41 -18.83 -0.81
N SER A 111 1.76 -19.75 -1.53
CA SER A 111 2.09 -20.09 -2.91
C SER A 111 1.89 -18.89 -3.84
N ARG A 112 0.78 -18.17 -3.68
CA ARG A 112 0.45 -16.98 -4.46
C ARG A 112 1.43 -15.83 -4.22
N CYS A 113 1.80 -15.56 -2.96
CA CYS A 113 2.83 -14.57 -2.61
C CYS A 113 4.21 -14.96 -3.15
N THR A 114 4.58 -16.25 -3.08
CA THR A 114 5.85 -16.76 -3.63
C THR A 114 5.91 -16.50 -5.13
N GLN A 115 4.83 -16.80 -5.86
CA GLN A 115 4.71 -16.59 -7.30
C GLN A 115 4.82 -15.11 -7.69
N GLY A 116 4.04 -14.24 -7.04
CA GLY A 116 4.06 -12.80 -7.32
C GLY A 116 5.41 -12.17 -6.99
N LEU A 117 6.02 -12.52 -5.85
CA LEU A 117 7.33 -12.01 -5.47
C LEU A 117 8.43 -12.50 -6.42
N THR A 118 8.40 -13.78 -6.83
CA THR A 118 9.31 -14.32 -7.85
C THR A 118 9.15 -13.56 -9.17
N SER A 119 7.90 -13.28 -9.57
CA SER A 119 7.61 -12.50 -10.77
C SER A 119 8.24 -11.10 -10.72
N VAL A 120 8.17 -10.42 -9.56
CA VAL A 120 8.82 -9.11 -9.37
C VAL A 120 10.34 -9.21 -9.52
N LEU A 121 10.97 -10.24 -8.94
CA LEU A 121 12.41 -10.46 -9.05
C LEU A 121 12.86 -10.67 -10.50
N LEU A 122 12.11 -11.47 -11.27
CA LEU A 122 12.36 -11.71 -12.69
C LEU A 122 12.13 -10.43 -13.51
N ALA A 123 11.05 -9.69 -13.25
CA ALA A 123 10.76 -8.43 -13.94
C ALA A 123 11.85 -7.37 -13.75
N LEU A 124 12.40 -7.29 -12.55
CA LEU A 124 13.50 -6.39 -12.22
C LEU A 124 14.87 -6.94 -12.63
N LYS A 125 14.93 -8.19 -13.11
CA LYS A 125 16.15 -8.95 -13.40
C LYS A 125 17.12 -8.97 -12.22
N LYS A 126 16.62 -9.40 -11.06
CA LYS A 126 17.36 -9.46 -9.79
C LYS A 126 17.35 -10.86 -9.21
N CYS A 127 18.53 -11.40 -8.92
CA CYS A 127 18.71 -12.61 -8.11
C CYS A 127 19.25 -12.20 -6.73
N PRO A 128 18.39 -12.04 -5.70
CA PRO A 128 18.78 -11.42 -4.45
C PRO A 128 19.38 -12.39 -3.42
N MET A 129 20.20 -11.85 -2.53
CA MET A 129 20.37 -12.40 -1.18
C MET A 129 19.11 -12.10 -0.37
N ILE A 130 18.63 -13.06 0.42
CA ILE A 130 17.36 -12.92 1.15
C ILE A 130 17.64 -12.75 2.64
N ARG A 131 17.08 -11.69 3.23
CA ARG A 131 16.93 -11.50 4.68
C ARG A 131 15.44 -11.51 5.04
N TYR A 132 15.13 -12.00 6.23
CA TYR A 132 13.75 -12.08 6.70
C TYR A 132 13.67 -11.74 8.19
N GLN A 133 12.51 -11.29 8.64
CA GLN A 133 12.26 -10.96 10.04
C GLN A 133 12.13 -12.23 10.91
N LEU A 134 13.09 -12.49 11.79
CA LEU A 134 13.15 -13.73 12.58
C LEU A 134 11.93 -13.94 13.48
N SER A 135 11.30 -12.88 13.97
CA SER A 135 10.10 -12.97 14.83
C SER A 135 8.84 -13.42 14.08
N SER A 136 8.87 -13.51 12.75
CA SER A 136 7.76 -13.97 11.92
C SER A 136 8.10 -15.28 11.21
N ASP A 137 7.46 -16.37 11.64
CA ASP A 137 7.52 -17.66 10.94
C ASP A 137 7.00 -17.55 9.50
N MET A 138 6.03 -16.66 9.27
CA MET A 138 5.50 -16.40 7.92
C MET A 138 6.58 -15.84 7.00
N SER A 139 7.39 -14.89 7.48
CA SER A 139 8.49 -14.30 6.71
C SER A 139 9.55 -15.34 6.35
N LYS A 140 9.91 -16.22 7.30
CA LYS A 140 10.87 -17.31 7.08
C LYS A 140 10.37 -18.28 6.01
N ARG A 141 9.12 -18.73 6.10
CA ARG A 141 8.52 -19.65 5.11
C ARG A 141 8.49 -19.05 3.71
N LEU A 142 8.13 -17.77 3.58
CA LEU A 142 8.15 -17.08 2.28
C LEU A 142 9.58 -16.97 1.74
N ALA A 143 10.56 -16.64 2.59
CA ALA A 143 11.97 -16.59 2.21
C ALA A 143 12.46 -17.95 1.66
N GLU A 144 12.14 -19.04 2.36
CA GLU A 144 12.47 -20.41 1.96
C GLU A 144 11.78 -20.80 0.64
N SER A 145 10.49 -20.51 0.48
CA SER A 145 9.74 -20.81 -0.76
C SER A 145 10.29 -20.04 -1.96
N VAL A 146 10.60 -18.75 -1.82
CA VAL A 146 11.23 -17.96 -2.90
C VAL A 146 12.61 -18.51 -3.24
N LYS A 147 13.43 -18.87 -2.23
CA LYS A 147 14.75 -19.46 -2.46
C LYS A 147 14.68 -20.80 -3.17
N GLN A 148 13.67 -21.63 -2.86
CA GLN A 148 13.43 -22.89 -3.55
C GLN A 148 13.14 -22.67 -5.03
N ILE A 149 12.29 -21.69 -5.38
CA ILE A 149 12.00 -21.34 -6.77
C ILE A 149 13.25 -20.84 -7.50
N ILE A 150 14.01 -19.92 -6.89
CA ILE A 150 15.27 -19.41 -7.47
C ILE A 150 16.26 -20.56 -7.72
N THR A 151 16.32 -21.55 -6.83
CA THR A 151 17.24 -22.69 -6.97
C THR A 151 16.77 -23.67 -8.03
N LYS A 152 15.45 -23.94 -8.09
CA LYS A 152 14.84 -24.86 -9.05
C LYS A 152 14.92 -24.30 -10.48
N GLU A 153 14.62 -23.01 -10.64
CA GLU A 153 14.58 -22.30 -11.92
C GLU A 153 15.82 -21.42 -12.13
N TYR A 154 17.00 -21.90 -11.72
CA TYR A 154 18.24 -21.11 -11.68
C TYR A 154 18.57 -20.41 -13.01
N GLU A 155 18.31 -21.06 -14.14
CA GLU A 155 18.56 -20.51 -15.48
C GLU A 155 17.78 -19.20 -15.73
N LEU A 156 16.56 -19.06 -15.17
CA LEU A 156 15.77 -17.82 -15.26
C LEU A 156 16.39 -16.68 -14.46
N PHE A 157 17.24 -17.00 -13.49
CA PHE A 157 17.90 -16.05 -12.58
C PHE A 157 19.38 -15.80 -12.92
N ASP A 158 19.90 -16.40 -13.99
CA ASP A 158 21.28 -16.19 -14.46
C ASP A 158 21.42 -14.84 -15.19
N PHE A 159 21.25 -13.77 -14.43
CA PHE A 159 21.42 -12.41 -14.90
C PHE A 159 22.89 -11.98 -14.84
N ARG A 160 23.22 -10.91 -15.59
CA ARG A 160 24.53 -10.27 -15.48
C ARG A 160 24.82 -9.92 -14.01
N LYS A 161 25.91 -10.48 -13.47
CA LYS A 161 26.35 -10.26 -12.09
C LYS A 161 26.57 -8.76 -11.84
N THR A 162 26.02 -8.27 -10.74
CA THR A 162 26.28 -6.93 -10.20
C THR A 162 27.48 -6.96 -9.26
N GLU A 163 28.15 -5.83 -9.07
CA GLU A 163 29.26 -5.71 -8.10
C GLU A 163 28.78 -6.06 -6.69
N VAL A 164 27.63 -5.52 -6.30
CA VAL A 164 26.95 -5.81 -5.04
C VAL A 164 25.68 -6.62 -5.35
N PRO A 165 25.50 -7.83 -4.78
CA PRO A 165 24.27 -8.58 -4.94
C PRO A 165 23.04 -7.79 -4.45
N PRO A 166 21.90 -7.84 -5.17
CA PRO A 166 20.67 -7.23 -4.68
C PRO A 166 20.19 -7.95 -3.41
N LEU A 167 19.39 -7.27 -2.61
CA LEU A 167 18.88 -7.80 -1.34
C LEU A 167 17.35 -7.78 -1.32
N LEU A 168 16.75 -8.89 -0.94
CA LEU A 168 15.32 -9.02 -0.65
C LEU A 168 15.16 -9.04 0.87
N LEU A 169 14.40 -8.10 1.42
CA LEU A 169 14.05 -8.02 2.84
C LEU A 169 12.56 -8.34 3.00
N ILE A 170 12.25 -9.43 3.71
CA ILE A 170 10.87 -9.85 3.99
C ILE A 170 10.50 -9.46 5.41
N LEU A 171 9.45 -8.66 5.53
CA LEU A 171 8.93 -8.11 6.78
C LEU A 171 7.48 -8.56 7.00
N ASP A 172 7.02 -8.47 8.24
CA ASP A 172 5.65 -8.80 8.63
C ASP A 172 4.97 -7.60 9.28
N ARG A 173 3.77 -7.26 8.77
CA ARG A 173 2.98 -6.12 9.24
C ARG A 173 2.64 -6.22 10.74
N SER A 174 2.61 -7.42 11.31
CA SER A 174 2.42 -7.59 12.76
C SER A 174 3.50 -6.90 13.62
N ASP A 175 4.68 -6.60 13.08
CA ASP A 175 5.71 -5.84 13.82
C ASP A 175 5.36 -4.35 13.93
N ASP A 176 4.54 -3.81 13.01
CA ASP A 176 4.10 -2.41 12.98
C ASP A 176 2.60 -2.28 12.65
N ALA A 177 1.80 -2.44 13.70
CA ALA A 177 0.37 -2.18 13.69
C ALA A 177 0.00 -0.70 13.96
N ILE A 178 0.98 0.20 14.17
CA ILE A 178 0.72 1.62 14.45
C ILE A 178 0.55 2.39 13.15
N THR A 179 1.50 2.27 12.21
CA THR A 179 1.47 2.99 10.92
C THR A 179 0.10 2.89 10.21
N PRO A 180 -0.55 1.72 10.11
CA PRO A 180 -1.84 1.61 9.44
C PRO A 180 -3.03 2.28 10.15
N LEU A 181 -2.88 2.63 11.43
CA LEU A 181 -3.94 3.23 12.26
C LEU A 181 -3.85 4.76 12.34
N LEU A 182 -2.86 5.40 11.74
CA LEU A 182 -2.66 6.85 11.79
C LEU A 182 -3.33 7.57 10.62
N ASN A 183 -3.96 8.72 10.88
CA ASN A 183 -4.46 9.58 9.83
C ASN A 183 -3.30 10.08 8.96
N GLN A 184 -3.56 10.20 7.67
CA GLN A 184 -2.55 10.49 6.67
C GLN A 184 -2.73 11.89 6.11
N TRP A 185 -1.63 12.62 5.96
CA TRP A 185 -1.65 14.04 5.55
C TRP A 185 -0.88 14.33 4.27
N THR A 186 -0.36 13.30 3.59
CA THR A 186 0.24 13.45 2.25
C THR A 186 -0.75 13.03 1.18
N TYR A 187 -0.64 13.61 -0.04
CA TYR A 187 -1.75 13.54 -0.99
C TYR A 187 -2.25 12.12 -1.28
N GLN A 188 -1.35 11.23 -1.72
CA GLN A 188 -1.71 9.85 -2.07
C GLN A 188 -2.26 9.07 -0.86
N ALA A 189 -1.60 9.19 0.28
CA ALA A 189 -1.96 8.48 1.49
C ALA A 189 -3.32 8.95 2.03
N MET A 190 -3.55 10.27 2.06
CA MET A 190 -4.80 10.88 2.52
C MET A 190 -5.98 10.52 1.61
N VAL A 191 -5.77 10.50 0.29
CA VAL A 191 -6.79 10.06 -0.67
C VAL A 191 -7.16 8.59 -0.41
N HIS A 192 -6.18 7.71 -0.26
CA HIS A 192 -6.46 6.30 0.00
C HIS A 192 -7.13 6.06 1.37
N GLU A 193 -6.75 6.85 2.37
CA GLU A 193 -7.32 6.76 3.72
C GLU A 193 -8.78 7.23 3.77
N LEU A 194 -9.11 8.37 3.17
CA LEU A 194 -10.44 8.98 3.29
C LEU A 194 -11.42 8.59 2.18
N LEU A 195 -10.93 8.35 0.96
CA LEU A 195 -11.76 8.10 -0.22
C LEU A 195 -11.61 6.68 -0.76
N GLY A 196 -10.54 5.97 -0.40
CA GLY A 196 -10.23 4.65 -0.93
C GLY A 196 -9.68 4.73 -2.36
N LEU A 197 -8.41 4.42 -2.52
CA LEU A 197 -7.74 4.34 -3.83
C LEU A 197 -7.61 2.87 -4.24
N ASN A 198 -8.38 2.43 -5.23
CA ASN A 198 -8.35 1.06 -5.76
C ASN A 198 -7.94 1.10 -7.23
N ASN A 199 -6.82 0.46 -7.60
CA ASN A 199 -6.29 0.46 -8.97
C ASN A 199 -6.23 1.86 -9.59
N ASN A 200 -5.71 2.84 -8.85
CA ASN A 200 -5.63 4.26 -9.23
C ASN A 200 -7.00 4.94 -9.47
N ARG A 201 -8.10 4.36 -8.98
CA ARG A 201 -9.46 4.92 -9.06
C ARG A 201 -10.00 5.25 -7.68
N ILE A 202 -10.77 6.33 -7.61
CA ILE A 202 -11.54 6.71 -6.43
C ILE A 202 -13.02 6.84 -6.81
N ASP A 203 -13.89 6.44 -5.89
CA ASP A 203 -15.34 6.58 -6.02
C ASP A 203 -15.82 7.80 -5.23
N LEU A 204 -16.31 8.81 -5.95
CA LEU A 204 -16.91 10.03 -5.40
C LEU A 204 -18.44 10.03 -5.52
N SER A 205 -19.08 8.89 -5.84
CA SER A 205 -20.54 8.79 -5.98
C SER A 205 -21.32 9.22 -4.74
N ARG A 206 -20.69 9.12 -3.56
CA ARG A 206 -21.26 9.52 -2.26
C ARG A 206 -21.10 11.00 -1.94
N VAL A 207 -20.34 11.74 -2.75
CA VAL A 207 -20.10 13.17 -2.54
C VAL A 207 -21.38 13.96 -2.89
N PRO A 208 -21.91 14.79 -1.98
CA PRO A 208 -23.11 15.58 -2.25
C PRO A 208 -22.92 16.50 -3.46
N GLY A 209 -23.87 16.48 -4.40
CA GLY A 209 -23.85 17.34 -5.58
C GLY A 209 -22.80 16.99 -6.63
N ILE A 210 -22.19 15.80 -6.56
CA ILE A 210 -21.15 15.40 -7.52
C ILE A 210 -21.68 15.29 -8.96
N ASN A 211 -20.90 15.79 -9.91
CA ASN A 211 -21.20 15.62 -11.33
C ASN A 211 -21.08 14.14 -11.72
N LYS A 212 -21.94 13.66 -12.63
CA LYS A 212 -21.91 12.29 -13.17
C LYS A 212 -20.53 11.92 -13.72
N ASP A 213 -19.86 12.86 -14.40
CA ASP A 213 -18.54 12.67 -15.00
C ASP A 213 -17.40 12.54 -13.97
N LEU A 214 -17.64 12.93 -12.72
CA LEU A 214 -16.65 12.90 -11.63
C LEU A 214 -17.02 11.87 -10.56
N ARG A 215 -18.00 10.99 -10.81
CA ARG A 215 -18.35 9.91 -9.88
C ARG A 215 -17.21 8.92 -9.69
N GLU A 216 -16.44 8.68 -10.75
CA GLU A 216 -15.22 7.89 -10.69
C GLU A 216 -14.08 8.74 -11.24
N VAL A 217 -12.98 8.82 -10.50
CA VAL A 217 -11.83 9.63 -10.87
C VAL A 217 -10.58 8.76 -10.90
N VAL A 218 -9.82 8.86 -11.99
CA VAL A 218 -8.51 8.20 -12.14
C VAL A 218 -7.38 9.15 -11.71
N LEU A 219 -6.55 8.68 -10.77
CA LEU A 219 -5.37 9.33 -10.24
C LEU A 219 -4.12 8.50 -10.58
N SER A 220 -3.46 8.83 -11.68
CA SER A 220 -2.24 8.15 -12.14
C SER A 220 -1.12 9.16 -12.32
N ALA A 221 0.00 8.97 -11.61
CA ALA A 221 1.17 9.83 -11.72
C ALA A 221 1.83 9.77 -13.11
N GLU A 222 1.50 8.77 -13.93
CA GLU A 222 2.06 8.65 -15.28
C GLU A 222 1.34 9.52 -16.31
N ASN A 223 0.04 9.78 -16.09
CA ASN A 223 -0.83 10.49 -17.03
C ASN A 223 -1.30 11.85 -16.47
N ASP A 224 -0.89 12.19 -15.25
CA ASP A 224 -1.31 13.39 -14.52
C ASP A 224 -0.11 14.05 -13.84
N GLU A 225 0.47 15.05 -14.50
CA GLU A 225 1.65 15.78 -14.03
C GLU A 225 1.39 16.53 -12.71
N PHE A 226 0.18 17.06 -12.53
CA PHE A 226 -0.18 17.71 -11.27
C PHE A 226 -0.15 16.69 -10.14
N TYR A 227 -0.77 15.52 -10.33
CA TYR A 227 -0.75 14.46 -9.34
C TYR A 227 0.68 13.98 -9.05
N ALA A 228 1.50 13.75 -10.08
CA ALA A 228 2.88 13.31 -9.93
C ALA A 228 3.72 14.26 -9.07
N ASN A 229 3.58 15.57 -9.28
CA ASN A 229 4.32 16.60 -8.55
C ASN A 229 3.81 16.84 -7.12
N ASN A 230 2.56 16.47 -6.83
CA ASN A 230 1.92 16.69 -5.52
C ASN A 230 1.75 15.40 -4.69
N LEU A 231 2.08 14.23 -5.24
CA LEU A 231 1.82 12.90 -4.68
C LEU A 231 2.17 12.76 -3.19
N TYR A 232 3.32 13.33 -2.82
CA TYR A 232 3.95 13.23 -1.51
C TYR A 232 3.97 14.53 -0.71
N LEU A 233 3.36 15.59 -1.24
CA LEU A 233 3.26 16.86 -0.52
C LEU A 233 2.20 16.79 0.57
N ASN A 234 2.37 17.59 1.61
CA ASN A 234 1.41 17.64 2.70
C ASN A 234 0.14 18.42 2.31
N PHE A 235 -0.94 18.21 3.06
CA PHE A 235 -2.25 18.78 2.79
C PHE A 235 -2.27 20.32 2.63
N GLY A 236 -1.47 21.03 3.43
CA GLY A 236 -1.32 22.48 3.31
C GLY A 236 -0.67 22.90 2.00
N GLU A 237 0.44 22.26 1.63
CA GLU A 237 1.14 22.52 0.37
C GLU A 237 0.27 22.22 -0.87
N ILE A 238 -0.53 21.15 -0.84
CA ILE A 238 -1.46 20.83 -1.93
C ILE A 238 -2.49 21.94 -2.10
N GLY A 239 -3.05 22.47 -1.00
CA GLY A 239 -4.00 23.58 -1.04
C GLY A 239 -3.42 24.82 -1.72
N THR A 240 -2.18 25.19 -1.39
CA THR A 240 -1.45 26.28 -2.05
C THR A 240 -1.19 26.00 -3.53
N ASN A 241 -0.79 24.78 -3.88
CA ASN A 241 -0.51 24.43 -5.27
C ASN A 241 -1.76 24.41 -6.15
N ILE A 242 -2.91 24.00 -5.62
CA ILE A 242 -4.20 24.10 -6.32
C ILE A 242 -4.59 25.56 -6.53
N LYS A 243 -4.41 26.41 -5.52
CA LYS A 243 -4.65 27.85 -5.64
C LYS A 243 -3.80 28.46 -6.75
N ASN A 244 -2.49 28.20 -6.74
CA ASN A 244 -1.56 28.70 -7.77
C ASN A 244 -1.96 28.20 -9.17
N LEU A 245 -2.30 26.91 -9.29
CA LEU A 245 -2.79 26.34 -10.55
C LEU A 245 -4.03 27.11 -11.03
N MET A 246 -4.99 27.37 -10.14
CA MET A 246 -6.23 28.05 -10.49
C MET A 246 -6.01 29.53 -10.87
N GLU A 247 -5.14 30.24 -10.16
CA GLU A 247 -4.74 31.62 -10.47
C GLU A 247 -4.03 31.71 -11.84
N ASP A 248 -3.12 30.80 -12.15
CA ASP A 248 -2.43 30.77 -13.45
C ASP A 248 -3.40 30.46 -14.59
N PHE A 249 -4.42 29.63 -14.34
CA PHE A 249 -5.51 29.43 -15.28
C PHE A 249 -6.39 30.67 -15.46
N GLN A 250 -6.69 31.42 -14.39
CA GLN A 250 -7.43 32.70 -14.47
C GLN A 250 -6.63 33.78 -15.22
N LYS A 251 -5.32 33.89 -15.02
CA LYS A 251 -4.45 34.84 -15.75
C LYS A 251 -4.51 34.63 -17.26
N LYS A 252 -4.63 33.38 -17.71
CA LYS A 252 -4.75 33.04 -19.13
C LYS A 252 -6.09 33.48 -19.75
N ARG A 253 -7.10 33.87 -18.96
CA ARG A 253 -8.38 34.45 -19.45
C ARG A 253 -8.98 35.49 -18.48
N PRO A 254 -8.86 36.80 -18.76
CA PRO A 254 -9.22 37.88 -17.83
C PRO A 254 -10.74 38.15 -17.65
N LYS A 255 -11.63 37.45 -18.35
CA LYS A 255 -13.09 37.62 -18.14
C LYS A 255 -13.52 36.89 -16.86
N GLY A 256 -13.50 37.61 -15.73
CA GLY A 256 -14.01 37.12 -14.44
C GLY A 256 -12.92 36.83 -13.40
N GLN A 257 -11.97 37.76 -13.22
CA GLN A 257 -11.03 37.71 -12.09
C GLN A 257 -11.81 37.78 -10.77
N GLN A 258 -12.07 36.62 -10.18
CA GLN A 258 -12.56 36.50 -8.82
C GLN A 258 -11.38 36.13 -7.93
N LYS A 259 -11.27 36.80 -6.78
CA LYS A 259 -10.27 36.47 -5.78
C LYS A 259 -10.69 35.15 -5.12
N LEU A 260 -9.87 34.11 -5.29
CA LEU A 260 -10.13 32.77 -4.74
C LEU A 260 -9.23 32.58 -3.52
N GLU A 261 -9.83 32.57 -2.33
CA GLU A 261 -9.07 32.49 -1.07
C GLU A 261 -9.13 31.09 -0.45
N SER A 262 -10.22 30.34 -0.66
CA SER A 262 -10.43 29.01 -0.09
C SER A 262 -10.69 27.92 -1.15
N ILE A 263 -10.51 26.66 -0.76
CA ILE A 263 -10.85 25.49 -1.61
C ILE A 263 -12.35 25.46 -1.93
N THR A 264 -13.18 25.94 -1.02
CA THR A 264 -14.63 26.07 -1.22
C THR A 264 -14.94 27.06 -2.33
N ASP A 265 -14.29 28.22 -2.34
CA ASP A 265 -14.45 29.21 -3.41
C ASP A 265 -14.00 28.64 -4.75
N MET A 266 -12.88 27.91 -4.75
CA MET A 266 -12.34 27.25 -5.94
C MET A 266 -13.32 26.22 -6.51
N LYS A 267 -13.92 25.38 -5.65
CA LYS A 267 -14.93 24.40 -6.06
C LYS A 267 -16.18 25.10 -6.63
N ALA A 268 -16.70 26.11 -5.93
CA ALA A 268 -17.86 26.88 -6.37
C ALA A 268 -17.62 27.55 -7.73
N PHE A 269 -16.42 28.10 -7.94
CA PHE A 269 -16.03 28.67 -9.22
C PHE A 269 -16.03 27.61 -10.33
N VAL A 270 -15.41 26.45 -10.12
CA VAL A 270 -15.42 25.36 -11.10
C VAL A 270 -16.85 24.93 -11.45
N ASP A 271 -17.74 24.87 -10.46
CA ASP A 271 -19.14 24.49 -10.66
C ASP A 271 -19.96 25.55 -11.42
N ASN A 272 -19.76 26.84 -11.13
CA ASN A 272 -20.48 27.94 -11.75
C ASN A 272 -20.02 28.27 -13.18
N TYR A 273 -18.85 27.78 -13.60
CA TYR A 273 -18.31 28.00 -14.94
C TYR A 273 -18.08 26.69 -15.70
N PRO A 274 -19.12 26.04 -16.27
CA PRO A 274 -18.99 24.74 -16.96
C PRO A 274 -18.01 24.73 -18.15
N GLN A 275 -17.83 25.87 -18.81
CA GLN A 275 -16.80 26.06 -19.83
C GLN A 275 -15.38 25.85 -19.28
N PHE A 276 -15.14 26.15 -18.00
CA PHE A 276 -13.90 25.88 -17.28
C PHE A 276 -13.66 24.36 -17.13
N LYS A 277 -14.71 23.58 -16.82
CA LYS A 277 -14.65 22.11 -16.74
C LYS A 277 -14.25 21.47 -18.07
N LYS A 278 -14.78 21.97 -19.18
CA LYS A 278 -14.42 21.49 -20.54
C LYS A 278 -12.99 21.83 -20.95
N MET A 279 -12.38 22.85 -20.34
CA MET A 279 -11.07 23.37 -20.73
C MET A 279 -9.90 22.84 -19.89
N SER A 280 -10.14 22.37 -18.66
CA SER A 280 -9.11 21.76 -17.82
C SER A 280 -9.67 20.65 -16.93
N GLY A 281 -9.61 19.41 -17.43
CA GLY A 281 -9.99 18.22 -16.67
C GLY A 281 -9.16 18.04 -15.39
N THR A 282 -7.86 18.34 -15.43
CA THR A 282 -6.95 18.24 -14.27
C THR A 282 -7.34 19.19 -13.14
N VAL A 283 -7.61 20.47 -13.44
CA VAL A 283 -8.02 21.44 -12.40
C VAL A 283 -9.35 21.01 -11.78
N SER A 284 -10.36 20.70 -12.61
CA SER A 284 -11.66 20.27 -12.10
C SER A 284 -11.53 19.03 -11.22
N LYS A 285 -10.71 18.06 -11.63
CA LYS A 285 -10.45 16.81 -10.90
C LYS A 285 -9.87 17.09 -9.52
N HIS A 286 -8.72 17.76 -9.45
CA HIS A 286 -8.00 17.94 -8.19
C HIS A 286 -8.68 18.92 -7.23
N VAL A 287 -9.34 19.98 -7.74
CA VAL A 287 -10.18 20.86 -6.90
C VAL A 287 -11.32 20.08 -6.28
N THR A 288 -11.96 19.17 -7.02
CA THR A 288 -13.06 18.34 -6.49
C THR A 288 -12.56 17.37 -5.43
N VAL A 289 -11.46 16.65 -5.70
CA VAL A 289 -10.87 15.70 -4.76
C VAL A 289 -10.44 16.40 -3.47
N VAL A 290 -9.65 17.48 -3.57
CA VAL A 290 -9.15 18.19 -2.38
C VAL A 290 -10.27 18.94 -1.66
N GLY A 291 -11.28 19.41 -2.37
CA GLY A 291 -12.51 19.94 -1.77
C GLY A 291 -13.25 18.91 -0.92
N GLU A 292 -13.33 17.66 -1.39
CA GLU A 292 -13.93 16.58 -0.60
C GLU A 292 -13.07 16.19 0.60
N LEU A 293 -11.74 16.10 0.43
CA LEU A 293 -10.83 15.85 1.55
C LEU A 293 -10.99 16.92 2.64
N SER A 294 -11.04 18.20 2.25
CA SER A 294 -11.25 19.33 3.17
C SER A 294 -12.59 19.24 3.91
N ARG A 295 -13.65 18.86 3.20
CA ARG A 295 -14.98 18.63 3.79
C ARG A 295 -14.94 17.53 4.85
N LEU A 296 -14.33 16.38 4.53
CA LEU A 296 -14.22 15.24 5.44
C LEU A 296 -13.36 15.55 6.67
N VAL A 297 -12.24 16.27 6.49
CA VAL A 297 -11.38 16.73 7.60
C VAL A 297 -12.17 17.60 8.57
N SER A 298 -12.98 18.53 8.04
CA SER A 298 -13.79 19.44 8.84
C SER A 298 -14.94 18.73 9.53
N GLU A 299 -15.68 17.89 8.80
CA GLU A 299 -16.84 17.14 9.31
C GLU A 299 -16.46 16.18 10.45
N ARG A 300 -15.33 15.49 10.32
CA ARG A 300 -14.85 14.50 11.29
C ARG A 300 -13.87 15.06 12.32
N GLN A 301 -13.57 16.36 12.27
CA GLN A 301 -12.57 17.03 13.12
C GLN A 301 -11.20 16.32 13.14
N LEU A 302 -10.72 15.89 11.97
CA LEU A 302 -9.55 15.02 11.87
C LEU A 302 -8.25 15.67 12.35
N MET A 303 -8.18 17.01 12.41
CA MET A 303 -7.03 17.72 12.97
C MET A 303 -6.83 17.39 14.46
N GLU A 304 -7.91 17.49 15.26
CA GLU A 304 -7.89 17.17 16.70
C GLU A 304 -7.65 15.68 16.94
N VAL A 305 -8.24 14.81 16.12
CA VAL A 305 -8.04 13.36 16.20
C VAL A 305 -6.57 13.03 15.90
N SER A 306 -6.03 13.56 14.80
CA SER A 306 -4.67 13.27 14.39
C SER A 306 -3.63 13.79 15.39
N GLU A 307 -3.87 14.92 16.06
CA GLU A 307 -2.98 15.40 17.12
C GLU A 307 -2.83 14.36 18.24
N VAL A 308 -3.96 13.80 18.71
CA VAL A 308 -3.96 12.76 19.74
C VAL A 308 -3.37 11.44 19.22
N GLU A 309 -3.59 11.09 17.95
CA GLU A 309 -2.93 9.92 17.34
C GLU A 309 -1.40 10.07 17.35
N GLN A 310 -0.88 11.25 17.02
CA GLN A 310 0.57 11.53 17.05
C GLN A 310 1.12 11.56 18.48
N GLU A 311 0.36 12.09 19.44
CA GLU A 311 0.68 12.00 20.88
C GLU A 311 0.82 10.52 21.31
N LEU A 312 -0.14 9.68 20.95
CA LEU A 312 -0.14 8.24 21.29
C LEU A 312 1.02 7.48 20.62
N ALA A 313 1.36 7.84 19.39
CA ALA A 313 2.41 7.18 18.61
C ALA A 313 3.83 7.59 19.03
N CYS A 314 4.03 8.88 19.33
CA CYS A 314 5.37 9.46 19.45
C CYS A 314 5.75 9.89 20.87
N GLN A 315 4.77 10.22 21.73
CA GLN A 315 5.05 10.79 23.04
C GLN A 315 5.00 9.73 24.16
N ASN A 316 5.54 10.09 25.32
CA ASN A 316 5.60 9.22 26.50
C ASN A 316 4.97 9.88 27.73
N ASP A 317 3.86 10.59 27.53
CA ASP A 317 3.02 11.12 28.61
C ASP A 317 1.70 10.35 28.66
N HIS A 318 1.65 9.34 29.54
CA HIS A 318 0.44 8.53 29.74
C HIS A 318 -0.72 9.35 30.29
N SER A 319 -0.44 10.35 31.15
CA SER A 319 -1.47 11.13 31.84
C SER A 319 -2.16 12.10 30.90
N SER A 320 -1.39 12.78 30.05
CA SER A 320 -1.94 13.61 28.98
C SER A 320 -2.72 12.75 27.97
N ALA A 321 -2.12 11.65 27.49
CA ALA A 321 -2.73 10.79 26.49
C ALA A 321 -4.09 10.23 26.93
N GLN A 322 -4.23 9.77 28.18
CA GLN A 322 -5.52 9.28 28.68
C GLN A 322 -6.59 10.39 28.74
N GLN A 323 -6.21 11.62 29.07
CA GLN A 323 -7.13 12.75 29.15
C GLN A 323 -7.58 13.16 27.75
N SER A 324 -6.63 13.25 26.81
CA SER A 324 -6.88 13.53 25.39
C SER A 324 -7.85 12.52 24.76
N VAL A 325 -7.61 11.22 24.97
CA VAL A 325 -8.48 10.15 24.42
C VAL A 325 -9.89 10.22 25.02
N ARG A 326 -10.04 10.35 26.34
CA ARG A 326 -11.37 10.47 26.98
C ARG A 326 -12.14 11.68 26.48
N ARG A 327 -11.46 12.83 26.34
CA ARG A 327 -12.06 14.07 25.83
C ARG A 327 -12.64 13.86 24.43
N LEU A 328 -11.90 13.21 23.53
CA LEU A 328 -12.38 12.94 22.18
C LEU A 328 -13.51 11.91 22.15
N LEU A 329 -13.46 10.85 22.97
CA LEU A 329 -14.55 9.86 23.02
C LEU A 329 -15.89 10.47 23.45
N GLN A 330 -15.87 11.50 24.30
CA GLN A 330 -17.04 12.26 24.71
C GLN A 330 -17.59 13.19 23.61
N ASN A 331 -16.83 13.49 22.55
CA ASN A 331 -17.27 14.33 21.46
C ASN A 331 -18.30 13.60 20.57
N PRO A 332 -19.53 14.10 20.43
CA PRO A 332 -20.57 13.45 19.63
C PRO A 332 -20.27 13.43 18.12
N ARG A 333 -19.38 14.30 17.62
CA ARG A 333 -18.99 14.35 16.20
C ARG A 333 -17.89 13.34 15.84
N LEU A 334 -17.24 12.73 16.82
CA LEU A 334 -16.21 11.73 16.58
C LEU A 334 -16.83 10.48 15.95
N SER A 335 -16.35 10.09 14.77
CA SER A 335 -16.85 8.91 14.07
C SER A 335 -16.54 7.62 14.83
N GLU A 336 -17.31 6.56 14.60
CA GLU A 336 -17.06 5.25 15.21
C GLU A 336 -15.64 4.73 14.90
N LEU A 337 -15.19 4.92 13.65
CA LEU A 337 -13.88 4.45 13.21
C LEU A 337 -12.76 5.21 13.93
N ASP A 338 -12.87 6.53 14.04
CA ASP A 338 -11.87 7.38 14.71
C ASP A 338 -11.80 7.08 16.22
N ALA A 339 -12.96 6.87 16.85
CA ALA A 339 -13.03 6.45 18.24
C ALA A 339 -12.30 5.12 18.48
N VAL A 340 -12.55 4.12 17.62
CA VAL A 340 -11.91 2.81 17.72
C VAL A 340 -10.40 2.89 17.49
N ARG A 341 -9.95 3.67 16.50
CA ARG A 341 -8.51 3.88 16.22
C ARG A 341 -7.76 4.44 17.42
N LEU A 342 -8.29 5.49 18.05
CA LEU A 342 -7.68 6.09 19.24
C LEU A 342 -7.51 5.05 20.36
N VAL A 343 -8.52 4.22 20.60
CA VAL A 343 -8.46 3.18 21.64
C VAL A 343 -7.50 2.05 21.24
N MET A 344 -7.42 1.69 19.95
CA MET A 344 -6.44 0.71 19.44
C MET A 344 -4.99 1.19 19.59
N LEU A 345 -4.71 2.45 19.23
CA LEU A 345 -3.40 3.08 19.42
C LEU A 345 -3.03 3.13 20.92
N TYR A 346 -3.98 3.54 21.77
CA TYR A 346 -3.79 3.50 23.22
C TYR A 346 -3.48 2.08 23.72
N ALA A 347 -4.21 1.07 23.25
CA ALA A 347 -4.02 -0.32 23.65
C ALA A 347 -2.63 -0.85 23.24
N LEU A 348 -2.18 -0.57 22.01
CA LEU A 348 -0.85 -0.94 21.53
C LEU A 348 0.27 -0.22 22.30
N ARG A 349 0.06 1.06 22.63
CA ARG A 349 1.04 1.89 23.36
C ARG A 349 1.20 1.46 24.81
N TYR A 350 0.08 1.30 25.51
CA TYR A 350 0.00 1.16 26.96
C TYR A 350 -0.46 -0.23 27.42
N GLU A 351 -0.28 -1.26 26.59
CA GLU A 351 -0.66 -2.67 26.84
C GLU A 351 -0.29 -3.16 28.25
N ARG A 352 0.91 -2.80 28.73
CA ARG A 352 1.47 -3.24 30.02
C ARG A 352 1.61 -2.10 31.04
N HIS A 353 0.97 -0.96 30.81
CA HIS A 353 1.04 0.16 31.76
C HIS A 353 0.19 -0.16 32.99
N SER A 354 0.75 -0.01 34.20
CA SER A 354 0.08 -0.39 35.46
C SER A 354 -1.22 0.37 35.68
N SER A 355 -1.28 1.62 35.22
CA SER A 355 -2.45 2.49 35.35
C SER A 355 -3.26 2.56 34.04
N SER A 356 -3.19 1.54 33.19
CA SER A 356 -3.92 1.51 31.91
C SER A 356 -5.43 1.57 32.15
N ILE A 357 -6.11 2.49 31.46
CA ILE A 357 -7.56 2.68 31.54
C ILE A 357 -8.30 1.95 30.40
N LEU A 358 -7.64 1.01 29.71
CA LEU A 358 -8.19 0.34 28.53
C LEU A 358 -9.60 -0.26 28.76
N PRO A 359 -9.90 -0.97 29.87
CA PRO A 359 -11.26 -1.46 30.12
C PRO A 359 -12.32 -0.35 30.13
N SER A 360 -12.01 0.78 30.78
CA SER A 360 -12.90 1.95 30.82
C SER A 360 -13.11 2.57 29.44
N LEU A 361 -12.09 2.58 28.58
CA LEU A 361 -12.20 3.08 27.21
C LEU A 361 -13.06 2.15 26.34
N MET A 362 -12.97 0.83 26.55
CA MET A 362 -13.82 -0.16 25.89
C MET A 362 -15.30 0.01 26.28
N ASP A 363 -15.57 0.31 27.55
CA ASP A 363 -16.93 0.62 28.02
C ASP A 363 -17.46 1.94 27.42
N GLU A 364 -16.60 2.95 27.24
CA GLU A 364 -16.95 4.20 26.55
C GLU A 364 -17.31 3.97 25.08
N LEU A 365 -16.54 3.15 24.35
CA LEU A 365 -16.89 2.77 22.97
C LEU A 365 -18.26 2.08 22.91
N SER A 366 -18.53 1.19 23.87
CA SER A 366 -19.80 0.47 23.96
C SER A 366 -20.96 1.42 24.22
N ARG A 367 -20.81 2.39 25.13
CA ARG A 367 -21.82 3.43 25.42
C ARG A 367 -22.05 4.38 24.24
N LYS A 368 -21.03 4.64 23.42
CA LYS A 368 -21.15 5.46 22.20
C LYS A 368 -21.94 4.74 21.08
N GLY A 369 -22.23 3.44 21.23
CA GLY A 369 -22.97 2.65 20.25
C GLY A 369 -22.10 2.04 19.16
N VAL A 370 -20.77 2.02 19.32
CA VAL A 370 -19.87 1.39 18.35
C VAL A 370 -20.24 -0.09 18.21
N SER A 371 -20.45 -0.54 16.97
CA SER A 371 -20.85 -1.93 16.72
C SER A 371 -19.86 -2.95 17.29
N GLU A 372 -20.35 -4.11 17.73
CA GLU A 372 -19.51 -5.25 18.19
C GLU A 372 -18.43 -5.63 17.17
N ARG A 373 -18.73 -5.51 15.87
CA ARG A 373 -17.75 -5.76 14.78
C ARG A 373 -16.52 -4.85 14.91
N HIS A 374 -16.72 -3.58 15.25
CA HIS A 374 -15.65 -2.58 15.34
C HIS A 374 -14.99 -2.52 16.73
N ARG A 375 -15.65 -3.03 17.80
CA ARG A 375 -15.09 -3.07 19.17
C ARG A 375 -14.00 -4.13 19.41
N ARG A 376 -13.45 -4.74 18.37
CA ARG A 376 -12.39 -5.77 18.47
C ARG A 376 -10.98 -5.19 18.64
N VAL A 377 -10.84 -4.25 19.57
CA VAL A 377 -9.55 -3.63 19.94
C VAL A 377 -8.51 -4.69 20.33
N MET A 378 -8.95 -5.72 21.05
CA MET A 378 -8.05 -6.81 21.47
C MET A 378 -7.49 -7.62 20.30
N SER A 379 -8.18 -7.69 19.15
CA SER A 379 -7.64 -8.35 17.96
C SER A 379 -6.41 -7.61 17.41
N VAL A 380 -6.37 -6.27 17.50
CA VAL A 380 -5.16 -5.51 17.12
C VAL A 380 -4.00 -5.78 18.07
N VAL A 381 -4.27 -5.90 19.38
CA VAL A 381 -3.24 -6.26 20.38
C VAL A 381 -2.76 -7.71 20.19
N GLU A 382 -3.66 -8.63 19.85
CA GLU A 382 -3.32 -10.01 19.52
C GLU A 382 -2.51 -10.10 18.22
N TYR A 383 -2.79 -9.24 17.25
CA TYR A 383 -2.11 -9.19 15.96
C TYR A 383 -0.71 -8.58 16.07
N GLY A 384 -0.54 -7.42 16.72
CA GLY A 384 0.71 -6.64 16.72
C GLY A 384 1.16 -6.09 18.07
N GLY A 385 0.67 -6.65 19.18
CA GLY A 385 1.08 -6.27 20.53
C GLY A 385 2.49 -6.73 20.90
N LYS A 386 2.94 -6.38 22.12
CA LYS A 386 4.30 -6.65 22.64
C LYS A 386 4.68 -8.12 22.71
N ARG A 387 3.71 -9.04 22.69
CA ARG A 387 3.95 -10.49 22.68
C ARG A 387 4.30 -11.04 21.29
N VAL A 388 3.99 -10.29 20.25
CA VAL A 388 4.13 -10.69 18.85
C VAL A 388 5.33 -10.04 18.20
N ARG A 389 5.44 -8.72 18.38
CA ARG A 389 6.48 -7.92 17.73
C ARG A 389 7.88 -8.29 18.23
N GLY A 390 8.83 -8.35 17.32
CA GLY A 390 10.26 -8.53 17.60
C GLY A 390 10.99 -7.20 17.78
N SER A 391 10.37 -6.10 17.33
CA SER A 391 10.91 -4.74 17.42
C SER A 391 10.19 -3.91 18.47
N ASP A 392 10.90 -2.95 19.05
CA ASP A 392 10.29 -1.90 19.84
C ASP A 392 9.70 -0.85 18.90
N LEU A 393 8.39 -0.94 18.66
CA LEU A 393 7.62 0.04 17.88
C LEU A 393 7.78 1.49 18.32
N ILE A 394 8.23 1.68 19.56
CA ILE A 394 8.31 2.98 20.22
C ILE A 394 9.63 3.00 20.95
N THR A 395 10.66 3.37 20.21
CA THR A 395 11.93 3.75 20.81
C THR A 395 11.69 5.00 21.64
N PRO A 396 12.06 5.03 22.93
CA PRO A 396 12.14 6.28 23.66
C PRO A 396 13.20 7.11 22.95
N THR A 397 12.79 8.01 22.07
CA THR A 397 13.72 8.93 21.44
C THR A 397 14.17 9.88 22.53
N ASP A 398 15.46 9.80 22.88
CA ASP A 398 16.10 10.78 23.75
C ASP A 398 15.72 12.19 23.28
N ALA A 399 15.52 13.13 24.21
CA ALA A 399 15.22 14.53 23.90
C ALA A 399 16.22 15.16 22.91
N VAL A 400 17.45 14.60 22.82
CA VAL A 400 18.49 14.99 21.86
C VAL A 400 18.26 14.41 20.45
N ALA A 401 17.71 13.21 20.33
CA ALA A 401 17.33 12.60 19.06
C ALA A 401 16.09 13.27 18.46
N ILE A 402 15.14 13.66 19.32
CA ILE A 402 14.07 14.63 19.06
C ILE A 402 14.68 15.82 18.32
N THR A 403 15.60 16.61 18.91
CA THR A 403 16.19 17.79 18.24
C THR A 403 16.93 17.51 16.91
N LYS A 404 17.36 16.27 16.64
CA LYS A 404 17.94 15.87 15.35
C LYS A 404 16.91 15.40 14.32
N GLN A 405 15.80 14.78 14.75
CA GLN A 405 14.62 14.50 13.92
C GLN A 405 13.85 15.78 13.56
N PHE A 406 13.90 16.80 14.42
CA PHE A 406 13.41 18.17 14.13
C PHE A 406 14.14 18.84 12.95
N PHE A 407 15.32 18.34 12.54
CA PHE A 407 16.09 18.83 11.40
C PHE A 407 16.13 17.79 10.26
N LYS A 408 15.05 17.70 9.46
CA LYS A 408 15.08 17.42 8.00
C LYS A 408 13.68 17.28 7.37
N GLY A 409 12.81 18.26 7.60
CA GLY A 409 11.79 18.59 6.59
C GLY A 409 12.44 19.47 5.52
N LEU A 410 12.22 19.18 4.23
CA LEU A 410 12.79 19.92 3.08
C LEU A 410 12.49 21.43 3.07
N LYS A 411 11.69 21.94 4.03
CA LYS A 411 11.37 23.38 4.20
C LYS A 411 11.29 23.87 5.66
N GLY A 412 11.71 23.09 6.66
CA GLY A 412 11.85 23.60 8.04
C GLY A 412 10.57 24.08 8.75
N VAL A 413 9.38 23.61 8.34
CA VAL A 413 8.12 23.89 9.06
C VAL A 413 7.73 22.64 9.86
N GLU A 414 7.68 22.78 11.17
CA GLU A 414 7.19 21.73 12.07
C GLU A 414 5.72 21.42 11.76
N ASN A 415 5.40 20.13 11.63
CA ASN A 415 4.04 19.69 11.42
C ASN A 415 3.66 18.68 12.50
N VAL A 416 2.82 19.12 13.44
CA VAL A 416 2.34 18.31 14.57
C VAL A 416 1.61 17.05 14.10
N TYR A 417 1.06 17.07 12.88
CA TYR A 417 0.26 15.98 12.31
C TYR A 417 1.10 14.89 11.61
N THR A 418 2.42 15.07 11.47
CA THR A 418 3.31 14.14 10.76
C THR A 418 4.63 13.91 11.51
N GLN A 419 4.56 13.72 12.83
CA GLN A 419 5.73 13.44 13.68
C GLN A 419 6.17 11.98 13.59
N HIS A 420 5.21 11.07 13.47
CA HIS A 420 5.44 9.64 13.35
C HIS A 420 6.30 9.30 12.14
N GLN A 421 7.13 8.29 12.31
CA GLN A 421 7.95 7.73 11.27
C GLN A 421 7.78 6.19 11.29
N PRO A 422 7.41 5.55 10.17
CA PRO A 422 7.19 4.11 10.15
C PRO A 422 8.44 3.32 10.56
N LEU A 423 8.25 2.17 11.22
CA LEU A 423 9.35 1.27 11.63
C LEU A 423 10.25 0.86 10.44
N LEU A 424 9.67 0.82 9.24
CA LEU A 424 10.38 0.55 7.99
C LEU A 424 11.56 1.52 7.77
N HIS A 425 11.43 2.80 8.16
CA HIS A 425 12.51 3.78 7.99
C HIS A 425 13.78 3.34 8.71
N ASP A 426 13.66 3.05 10.01
CA ASP A 426 14.81 2.71 10.85
C ASP A 426 15.40 1.37 10.45
N THR A 427 14.55 0.43 10.05
CA THR A 427 14.97 -0.87 9.50
C THR A 427 15.82 -0.68 8.24
N LEU A 428 15.37 0.15 7.29
CA LEU A 428 16.11 0.44 6.07
C LEU A 428 17.36 1.27 6.31
N ASP A 429 17.32 2.27 7.19
CA ASP A 429 18.50 3.08 7.55
C ASP A 429 19.59 2.21 8.17
N GLN A 430 19.24 1.33 9.10
CA GLN A 430 20.17 0.36 9.68
C GLN A 430 20.69 -0.62 8.63
N LEU A 431 19.85 -1.08 7.70
CA LEU A 431 20.28 -1.96 6.61
C LEU A 431 21.31 -1.29 5.69
N ILE A 432 21.01 -0.06 5.26
CA ILE A 432 21.88 0.74 4.37
C ILE A 432 23.21 1.05 5.06
N LYS A 433 23.21 1.26 6.38
CA LYS A 433 24.42 1.51 7.17
C LYS A 433 25.16 0.24 7.59
N GLY A 434 24.69 -0.96 7.21
CA GLY A 434 25.30 -2.23 7.59
C GLY A 434 25.18 -2.56 9.09
N ARG A 435 24.17 -1.99 9.77
CA ARG A 435 23.94 -2.13 11.22
C ARG A 435 22.71 -2.96 11.57
N LEU A 436 21.95 -3.40 10.56
CA LEU A 436 20.77 -4.24 10.79
C LEU A 436 21.20 -5.61 11.34
N LYS A 437 20.74 -5.92 12.56
CA LYS A 437 21.20 -7.09 13.33
C LYS A 437 20.74 -8.40 12.72
N ASP A 438 21.67 -9.36 12.58
CA ASP A 438 21.37 -10.71 12.11
C ASP A 438 20.52 -11.51 13.11
N SER A 439 20.56 -11.17 14.40
CA SER A 439 19.71 -11.77 15.42
C SER A 439 18.22 -11.43 15.26
N GLN A 440 17.90 -10.39 14.50
CA GLN A 440 16.52 -9.96 14.21
C GLN A 440 16.17 -10.20 12.74
N PHE A 441 17.13 -10.01 11.83
CA PHE A 441 16.95 -10.14 10.40
C PHE A 441 18.04 -11.01 9.76
N PRO A 442 18.10 -12.32 10.03
CA PRO A 442 19.17 -13.17 9.50
C PRO A 442 19.13 -13.28 7.97
N TYR A 443 20.27 -13.66 7.39
CA TYR A 443 20.35 -14.09 6.00
C TYR A 443 19.84 -15.52 5.87
N LEU A 444 19.16 -15.81 4.75
CA LEU A 444 18.80 -17.17 4.39
C LEU A 444 20.01 -17.86 3.75
N GLY A 445 20.69 -18.69 4.54
CA GLY A 445 21.90 -19.41 4.15
C GLY A 445 23.18 -18.85 4.78
N PRO A 446 24.35 -19.42 4.47
CA PRO A 446 25.62 -19.10 5.15
C PRO A 446 26.24 -17.76 4.69
N SER A 447 25.78 -17.22 3.57
CA SER A 447 26.36 -16.01 2.96
C SER A 447 25.77 -14.74 3.57
N SER A 448 26.63 -13.80 3.95
CA SER A 448 26.25 -12.45 4.37
C SER A 448 26.82 -11.40 3.41
N LEU A 449 26.11 -10.28 3.29
CA LEU A 449 26.57 -9.16 2.48
C LEU A 449 27.59 -8.34 3.28
N ARG A 450 28.78 -8.12 2.72
CA ARG A 450 29.82 -7.29 3.35
C ARG A 450 29.71 -5.82 2.95
N ASP A 451 29.33 -5.59 1.70
CA ASP A 451 29.23 -4.26 1.13
C ASP A 451 27.88 -3.60 1.44
N ARG A 452 27.84 -2.28 1.29
CA ARG A 452 26.61 -1.50 1.39
C ARG A 452 25.62 -1.96 0.30
N PRO A 453 24.38 -2.36 0.65
CA PRO A 453 23.40 -2.80 -0.34
C PRO A 453 23.04 -1.64 -1.29
N GLN A 454 23.07 -1.91 -2.59
CA GLN A 454 22.72 -0.95 -3.64
C GLN A 454 21.28 -1.10 -4.14
N ASP A 455 20.81 -2.34 -4.28
CA ASP A 455 19.45 -2.67 -4.71
C ASP A 455 18.74 -3.41 -3.59
N ILE A 456 17.67 -2.83 -3.05
CA ILE A 456 16.89 -3.38 -1.94
C ILE A 456 15.43 -3.55 -2.39
N ILE A 457 14.91 -4.75 -2.28
CA ILE A 457 13.51 -5.07 -2.52
C ILE A 457 12.92 -5.41 -1.15
N VAL A 458 11.88 -4.70 -0.73
CA VAL A 458 11.18 -4.95 0.52
C VAL A 458 9.83 -5.57 0.21
N PHE A 459 9.49 -6.66 0.91
CA PHE A 459 8.16 -7.26 0.84
C PHE A 459 7.52 -7.31 2.22
N MET A 460 6.38 -6.63 2.38
CA MET A 460 5.60 -6.58 3.61
C MET A 460 4.43 -7.58 3.57
N ILE A 461 4.55 -8.67 4.32
CA ILE A 461 3.46 -9.63 4.54
C ILE A 461 2.38 -8.94 5.37
N GLY A 462 1.10 -9.05 4.98
CA GLY A 462 0.01 -8.32 5.62
C GLY A 462 -0.12 -6.87 5.15
N GLY A 463 0.60 -6.50 4.08
CA GLY A 463 0.36 -5.29 3.30
C GLY A 463 1.21 -4.08 3.69
N ALA A 464 1.49 -3.24 2.69
CA ALA A 464 2.23 -1.98 2.80
C ALA A 464 1.29 -0.78 3.00
N MET A 465 1.84 0.36 3.39
CA MET A 465 1.13 1.64 3.53
C MET A 465 1.71 2.70 2.58
N TYR A 466 0.90 3.69 2.19
CA TYR A 466 1.41 4.83 1.41
C TYR A 466 2.39 5.72 2.20
N GLU A 467 2.31 5.73 3.53
CA GLU A 467 3.32 6.40 4.40
C GLU A 467 4.70 5.74 4.28
N GLU A 468 4.73 4.42 4.17
CA GLU A 468 5.97 3.66 3.96
C GLU A 468 6.50 3.83 2.53
N ALA A 469 5.61 3.94 1.55
CA ALA A 469 5.99 4.29 0.19
C ALA A 469 6.67 5.68 0.14
N LEU A 470 6.13 6.67 0.86
CA LEU A 470 6.78 7.98 1.03
C LEU A 470 8.16 7.85 1.70
N THR A 471 8.28 7.03 2.74
CA THR A 471 9.56 6.74 3.39
C THR A 471 10.59 6.23 2.38
N VAL A 472 10.21 5.25 1.56
CA VAL A 472 11.06 4.68 0.51
C VAL A 472 11.39 5.70 -0.58
N TYR A 473 10.43 6.53 -0.99
CA TYR A 473 10.65 7.63 -1.92
C TYR A 473 11.72 8.61 -1.40
N ASN A 474 11.62 9.01 -0.13
CA ASN A 474 12.57 9.93 0.50
C ASN A 474 13.96 9.31 0.63
N LEU A 475 14.06 8.03 1.02
CA LEU A 475 15.35 7.32 1.09
C LEU A 475 16.01 7.21 -0.29
N ASN A 476 15.26 6.85 -1.33
CA ASN A 476 15.76 6.79 -2.71
C ASN A 476 16.34 8.12 -3.20
N ARG A 477 15.77 9.26 -2.76
CA ARG A 477 16.25 10.60 -3.15
C ARG A 477 17.42 11.09 -2.31
N SER A 478 17.40 10.79 -1.02
CA SER A 478 18.40 11.28 -0.06
C SER A 478 19.63 10.40 0.04
N THR A 479 19.61 9.21 -0.56
CA THR A 479 20.64 8.18 -0.43
C THR A 479 21.22 7.79 -1.79
N PRO A 480 22.15 8.57 -2.37
CA PRO A 480 22.78 8.25 -3.64
C PRO A 480 23.42 6.85 -3.64
N GLY A 481 23.25 6.14 -4.75
CA GLY A 481 23.78 4.78 -4.93
C GLY A 481 22.91 3.67 -4.33
N VAL A 482 21.81 3.99 -3.64
CA VAL A 482 20.84 3.02 -3.14
C VAL A 482 19.52 3.18 -3.87
N ARG A 483 18.93 2.06 -4.27
CA ARG A 483 17.62 1.98 -4.92
C ARG A 483 16.78 0.98 -4.15
N ILE A 484 15.57 1.39 -3.80
CA ILE A 484 14.66 0.65 -2.94
C ILE A 484 13.31 0.55 -3.65
N VAL A 485 12.74 -0.65 -3.68
CA VAL A 485 11.36 -0.91 -4.10
C VAL A 485 10.64 -1.57 -2.94
N LEU A 486 9.50 -1.02 -2.56
CA LEU A 486 8.57 -1.59 -1.60
C LEU A 486 7.47 -2.35 -2.32
N GLY A 487 7.07 -3.48 -1.77
CA GLY A 487 5.75 -4.02 -2.03
C GLY A 487 5.21 -4.77 -0.84
N GLY A 488 3.98 -5.23 -0.98
CA GLY A 488 3.32 -6.05 0.02
C GLY A 488 2.27 -6.94 -0.61
N SER A 489 1.66 -7.79 0.21
CA SER A 489 0.49 -8.56 -0.22
C SER A 489 -0.59 -7.63 -0.77
N SER A 490 -0.83 -6.53 -0.10
CA SER A 490 -1.80 -5.48 -0.42
C SER A 490 -1.20 -4.09 -0.14
N ILE A 491 -1.93 -3.04 -0.47
CA ILE A 491 -1.71 -1.70 0.10
C ILE A 491 -2.94 -1.35 0.93
N HIS A 492 -2.73 -1.06 2.20
CA HIS A 492 -3.81 -0.83 3.15
C HIS A 492 -4.06 0.66 3.41
N ASN A 493 -5.31 0.94 3.72
CA ASN A 493 -5.75 2.03 4.58
C ASN A 493 -6.21 1.44 5.92
N THR A 494 -6.58 2.26 6.88
CA THR A 494 -7.01 1.76 8.19
C THR A 494 -8.15 0.75 8.09
N LYS A 495 -9.16 0.99 7.25
CA LYS A 495 -10.31 0.09 7.12
C LYS A 495 -9.91 -1.31 6.65
N SER A 496 -9.15 -1.39 5.56
CA SER A 496 -8.71 -2.68 5.00
C SER A 496 -7.67 -3.37 5.88
N PHE A 497 -6.84 -2.61 6.60
CA PHE A 497 -5.96 -3.16 7.63
C PHE A 497 -6.74 -3.82 8.76
N LEU A 498 -7.80 -3.19 9.26
CA LEU A 498 -8.65 -3.80 10.28
C LEU A 498 -9.32 -5.09 9.78
N GLU A 499 -9.68 -5.17 8.50
CA GLU A 499 -10.17 -6.42 7.89
C GLU A 499 -9.09 -7.51 7.84
N GLU A 500 -7.84 -7.16 7.55
CA GLU A 500 -6.69 -8.08 7.62
C GLU A 500 -6.46 -8.59 9.04
N VAL A 501 -6.42 -7.70 10.03
CA VAL A 501 -6.28 -8.05 11.46
C VAL A 501 -7.36 -9.05 11.86
N MET A 502 -8.60 -8.78 11.46
CA MET A 502 -9.76 -9.62 11.76
C MET A 502 -9.63 -11.02 11.15
N SER A 503 -9.16 -11.13 9.91
CA SER A 503 -8.85 -12.41 9.28
C SER A 503 -7.74 -13.13 10.04
N ALA A 504 -6.66 -12.42 10.34
CA ALA A 504 -5.46 -12.96 10.98
C ALA A 504 -5.71 -13.51 12.39
N THR A 505 -6.60 -12.90 13.17
CA THR A 505 -6.96 -13.35 14.53
C THR A 505 -8.17 -14.29 14.57
N SER A 506 -8.88 -14.47 13.46
CA SER A 506 -9.97 -15.45 13.40
C SER A 506 -9.43 -16.87 13.52
N HIS A 507 -10.02 -17.68 14.40
CA HIS A 507 -9.65 -19.08 14.56
C HIS A 507 -10.49 -19.95 13.62
N SER A 508 -9.98 -21.10 13.19
CA SER A 508 -10.67 -22.00 12.25
C SER A 508 -12.04 -22.51 12.76
N SER A 509 -12.28 -22.45 14.08
CA SER A 509 -13.55 -22.76 14.74
C SER A 509 -14.63 -21.69 14.55
N ASP A 510 -14.28 -20.47 14.16
CA ASP A 510 -15.21 -19.33 14.03
C ASP A 510 -15.95 -19.29 12.69
N ARG A 511 -15.94 -20.38 11.92
CA ARG A 511 -16.76 -20.46 10.69
C ARG A 511 -18.24 -20.29 11.07
N PRO A 512 -18.95 -19.27 10.56
CA PRO A 512 -20.39 -19.41 10.42
C PRO A 512 -20.61 -20.52 9.39
N GLN A 513 -21.30 -21.60 9.76
CA GLN A 513 -21.84 -22.51 8.77
C GLN A 513 -22.82 -21.71 7.90
N GLY A 514 -22.42 -21.39 6.67
CA GLY A 514 -23.29 -20.78 5.67
C GLY A 514 -22.96 -19.32 5.35
N SER A 515 -22.08 -19.11 4.36
CA SER A 515 -22.30 -18.14 3.28
C SER A 515 -21.13 -18.23 2.29
N GLY A 516 -21.20 -19.22 1.40
CA GLY A 516 -20.58 -19.06 0.08
C GLY A 516 -21.30 -17.92 -0.63
N ARG A 517 -20.79 -16.70 -0.49
CA ARG A 517 -21.10 -15.61 -1.41
C ARG A 517 -19.82 -15.28 -2.16
N HIS A 518 -19.78 -15.73 -3.39
CA HIS A 518 -18.98 -15.15 -4.45
C HIS A 518 -19.01 -13.62 -4.32
N PHE A 519 -17.86 -13.01 -4.07
CA PHE A 519 -17.65 -11.62 -4.42
C PHE A 519 -17.51 -11.55 -5.95
N ASN A 520 -18.67 -11.55 -6.61
CA ASN A 520 -18.79 -11.22 -8.00
C ASN A 520 -19.34 -9.79 -8.10
N ARG A 521 -18.50 -8.90 -8.68
CA ARG A 521 -18.83 -7.66 -9.42
C ARG A 521 -19.45 -6.48 -8.65
N ARG A 522 -18.82 -5.31 -8.75
CA ARG A 522 -18.75 -4.51 -9.99
C ARG A 522 -17.43 -3.76 -10.09
#